data_AF-A0A447S086-F1
#
_entry.id   AF-A0A447S086-F1
#
_cell.length_a   1.000
_cell.length_b   1.000
_cell.length_c   1.000
_cell.angle_alpha   90.00
_cell.angle_beta   90.00
_cell.angle_gamma   90.00
#
_symmetry.space_group_name_H-M   'P 1'
#
loop_
_entity.id
_entity.type
_entity.pdbx_description
1 polymer ?
#
loop_
_entity_poly.entity_id
_entity_poly.type
_entity_poly.pdbx_seq_one_letter_code
_entity_poly.pdbx_strand_id
1 'polypeptide(L)' 'MNLISIPAFQDNYIWVLSENNGRCIIVDPGEAAPVLAAIEEKPVAAEAILLTHHHQDHVGGVKTIT' A
#
# COMPACT_ATOMS: atom_id res chain seq x y z
N MET A 1 2.55 -12.32 -9.86
CA MET A 1 3.17 -11.86 -8.61
C MET A 1 4.25 -10.83 -8.92
N ASN A 2 3.96 -9.55 -8.70
CA ASN A 2 4.92 -8.44 -8.85
C ASN A 2 5.02 -7.69 -7.52
N LEU A 3 6.24 -7.51 -7.02
CA LEU A 3 6.53 -6.70 -5.84
C LEU A 3 6.87 -5.27 -6.27
N ILE A 4 6.14 -4.31 -5.73
CA ILE A 4 6.28 -2.88 -6.05
C ILE A 4 6.62 -2.15 -4.75
N SER A 5 7.66 -1.32 -4.78
CA SER A 5 7.96 -0.37 -3.71
C SER A 5 7.37 0.99 -4.04
N ILE A 6 6.64 1.56 -3.08
CA ILE A 6 6.10 2.90 -3.16
C ILE A 6 6.81 3.74 -2.09
N PRO A 7 7.61 4.75 -2.48
CA PRO A 7 8.20 5.68 -1.52
C PRO A 7 7.12 6.46 -0.76
N ALA A 8 7.32 6.63 0.55
CA ALA A 8 6.50 7.46 1.42
C ALA A 8 7.39 8.22 2.41
N PHE A 9 6.93 9.37 2.89
CA PHE A 9 7.71 10.26 3.76
C PHE A 9 9.13 10.54 3.22
N GLN A 10 10.14 10.44 4.09
CA GLN A 10 11.54 10.69 3.74
C GLN A 10 12.28 9.42 3.33
N ASP A 11 11.97 8.29 3.97
CA ASP A 11 12.74 7.05 3.87
C ASP A 11 11.91 5.76 4.03
N ASN A 12 10.57 5.86 4.14
CA ASN A 12 9.69 4.69 4.22
C ASN A 12 9.41 4.11 2.82
N TYR A 13 9.17 2.81 2.80
CA TYR A 13 8.60 2.11 1.65
C TYR A 13 7.31 1.40 2.06
N ILE A 14 6.26 1.69 1.31
CA ILE A 14 5.01 0.92 1.33
C ILE A 14 5.15 -0.16 0.26
N TRP A 15 4.97 -1.43 0.64
CA TRP A 15 5.07 -2.53 -0.30
C TRP A 15 3.72 -2.91 -0.84
N VAL A 16 3.64 -3.10 -2.17
CA VAL A 16 2.45 -3.65 -2.82
C VAL A 16 2.84 -4.95 -3.52
N LEU A 17 2.24 -6.05 -3.07
CA LEU A 17 2.34 -7.33 -3.74
C LEU A 17 1.10 -7.49 -4.63
N SER A 18 1.30 -7.46 -5.95
CA SER A 18 0.21 -7.48 -6.93
C SER A 18 0.20 -8.77 -7.77
N GLU A 19 -1.00 -9.20 -8.14
CA GLU A 19 -1.22 -10.32 -9.05
C GLU A 19 -1.80 -9.85 -10.39
N ASN A 20 -1.61 -10.69 -11.43
CA ASN A 20 -2.10 -10.38 -12.78
C ASN A 20 -3.64 -10.33 -12.86
N ASN A 21 -4.34 -10.84 -11.83
CA ASN A 21 -5.79 -10.83 -11.76
C ASN A 21 -6.37 -9.59 -11.06
N GLY A 22 -5.57 -8.54 -10.87
CA GLY A 22 -6.04 -7.28 -10.31
C GLY A 22 -6.28 -7.34 -8.79
N ARG A 23 -5.60 -8.23 -8.07
CA ARG A 23 -5.62 -8.25 -6.60
C ARG A 23 -4.27 -7.83 -6.07
N CYS A 24 -4.28 -7.15 -4.92
CA CYS A 24 -3.05 -6.81 -4.24
C CYS A 24 -3.14 -6.88 -2.72
N ILE A 25 -1.98 -7.04 -2.09
CA ILE A 25 -1.77 -6.86 -0.67
C ILE A 25 -0.90 -5.62 -0.49
N ILE A 26 -1.28 -4.75 0.45
CA ILE A 26 -0.54 -3.54 0.80
C ILE A 26 0.10 -3.76 2.18
N VAL A 27 1.37 -3.42 2.34
CA VAL A 27 2.10 -3.55 3.62
C VAL A 27 2.48 -2.18 4.12
N ASP A 28 2.11 -1.89 5.38
CA ASP A 28 2.44 -0.67 6.11
C ASP A 28 2.13 0.65 5.38
N PRO A 29 0.88 0.89 4.96
CA PRO A 29 0.51 2.14 4.31
C PRO A 29 0.48 3.30 5.31
N GLY A 30 1.63 3.90 5.60
CA GLY A 30 1.76 5.10 6.42
C GLY A 30 1.11 6.34 5.82
N GLU A 31 1.14 6.46 4.49
CA GLU A 31 0.43 7.49 3.73
C GLU A 31 -0.48 6.85 2.68
N ALA A 32 -1.72 7.33 2.59
CA ALA A 32 -2.67 6.80 1.62
C ALA A 32 -2.46 7.33 0.20
N ALA A 33 -2.10 8.62 0.06
CA ALA A 33 -2.00 9.28 -1.24
C ALA A 33 -1.09 8.55 -2.25
N PRO A 34 0.16 8.15 -1.92
CA PRO A 34 1.02 7.46 -2.89
C PRO A 34 0.52 6.05 -3.21
N VAL A 35 -0.16 5.39 -2.27
CA VAL A 35 -0.79 4.08 -2.51
C VAL A 35 -1.96 4.21 -3.47
N LEU A 36 -2.87 5.15 -3.21
CA LEU A 36 -4.02 5.41 -4.05
C LEU A 36 -3.59 5.77 -5.47
N ALA A 37 -2.60 6.65 -5.64
CA ALA A 37 -2.06 6.98 -6.96
C ALA A 37 -1.49 5.75 -7.70
N ALA A 38 -0.78 4.86 -6.99
CA ALA A 38 -0.21 3.65 -7.59
C ALA A 38 -1.26 2.61 -7.99
N ILE A 39 -2.41 2.58 -7.31
CA ILE A 39 -3.53 1.67 -7.63
C ILE A 39 -4.64 2.34 -8.46
N GLU A 40 -4.60 3.64 -8.73
CA GLU A 40 -5.60 4.31 -9.57
C GLU A 40 -5.37 3.98 -11.06
N GLU A 41 -4.11 3.78 -11.46
CA GLU A 41 -3.73 3.47 -12.84
C GLU A 41 -4.01 2.01 -13.26
N LYS A 42 -4.33 1.13 -12.31
CA LYS A 42 -4.60 -0.29 -12.55
C LYS A 42 -5.79 -0.67 -11.71
N PRO A 43 -6.83 -1.36 -12.20
CA PRO A 43 -7.97 -1.78 -11.39
C PRO A 43 -7.55 -2.90 -10.41
N VAL A 44 -6.69 -2.58 -9.44
CA VAL A 44 -6.20 -3.48 -8.42
C VAL A 44 -7.04 -3.27 -7.17
N ALA A 45 -7.83 -4.26 -6.80
CA ALA A 45 -8.55 -4.26 -5.53
C ALA A 45 -7.59 -4.70 -4.42
N ALA A 46 -7.43 -3.86 -3.41
CA ALA A 46 -6.73 -4.24 -2.18
C ALA A 46 -7.52 -5.36 -1.49
N GLU A 47 -6.94 -6.55 -1.43
CA GLU A 47 -7.53 -7.73 -0.80
C GLU A 47 -7.19 -7.76 0.70
N ALA A 48 -6.04 -7.20 1.09
CA ALA A 48 -5.63 -7.08 2.48
C ALA A 48 -4.63 -5.94 2.69
N ILE A 49 -4.58 -5.44 3.94
CA ILE A 49 -3.51 -4.62 4.46
C ILE A 49 -2.79 -5.41 5.56
N LEU A 50 -1.47 -5.49 5.49
CA LEU A 50 -0.61 -6.06 6.53
C LEU A 50 0.10 -4.94 7.28
N LEU A 51 0.01 -4.97 8.61
CA LEU A 51 0.67 -4.01 9.49
C LEU A 51 1.74 -4.72 10.30
N THR A 52 2.98 -4.23 10.23
CA THR A 52 4.11 -4.79 10.98
C THR A 52 4.08 -4.36 12.44
N HIS A 53 3.76 -3.10 12.70
CA HIS A 53 3.65 -2.50 14.03
C HIS A 53 2.80 -1.22 13.99
N HIS A 54 2.70 -0.50 15.11
CA HIS A 54 1.69 0.54 15.33
C HIS A 54 2.17 1.99 15.11
N HIS A 55 3.41 2.22 14.65
CA HIS A 55 3.88 3.59 14.44
C HIS A 55 3.14 4.25 13.28
N GLN A 56 3.00 5.58 13.36
CA GLN A 56 2.13 6.34 12.45
C GLN A 56 2.58 6.26 10.99
N ASP A 57 3.88 6.19 10.76
CA ASP A 57 4.50 6.02 9.46
C ASP A 57 4.26 4.63 8.82
N HIS A 58 3.60 3.71 9.54
CA HIS A 58 3.18 2.40 9.03
C HIS A 58 1.65 2.23 8.97
N VAL A 59 0.88 2.97 9.78
CA VAL A 59 -0.58 2.77 9.92
C VAL A 59 -1.43 3.98 9.47
N GLY A 60 -0.81 5.14 9.24
CA GLY A 60 -1.51 6.42 9.07
C GLY A 60 -2.48 6.47 7.88
N GLY A 61 -2.21 5.71 6.82
CA GLY A 61 -3.02 5.66 5.60
C GLY A 61 -4.16 4.65 5.61
N VAL A 62 -4.22 3.74 6.60
CA VAL A 62 -5.15 2.59 6.61
C VAL A 62 -6.59 3.03 6.44
N LYS A 63 -7.06 3.98 7.26
CA LYS A 63 -8.46 4.44 7.28
C LYS A 63 -8.93 5.07 5.97
N THR A 64 -8.01 5.60 5.17
CA THR A 64 -8.34 6.23 3.88
C THR A 64 -8.36 5.23 2.74
N ILE A 65 -7.65 4.10 2.88
CA ILE A 65 -7.59 3.03 1.86
C ILE A 65 -8.78 2.06 2.02
N THR A 66 -9.24 1.82 3.24
CA THR A 66 -10.37 0.93 3.57
C THR A 66 -11.71 1.66 3.59
#